data_AF-A0AA37Q7U3-F1
#
_entry.id   AF-A0AA37Q7U3-F1
#
_cell.length_a   1.000
_cell.length_b   1.000
_cell.length_c   1.000
_cell.angle_alpha   90.00
_cell.angle_beta   90.00
_cell.angle_gamma   90.00
#
_symmetry.space_group_name_H-M   'P 1'
#
loop_
_entity.id
_entity.type
_entity.pdbx_description
1 polymer ?
#
loop_
_entity_poly.entity_id
_entity_poly.type
_entity_poly.pdbx_seq_one_letter_code
_entity_poly.pdbx_strand_id
1 'polypeptide(L)'
;MTTMAARHEVLYETEATLRLVDQELEGLQPAAPQPAEAQPEHPAAMHLRALLNQPEGQPVGLAALPFILERANHEIQAVLANLRDSRNALETATVEKLQHTSEKLREVTSATEVAATDILDALDRAQNMIDDLDAADAAGDKDKGQHTRDLLREEIFGMMGCLQFQDITTQQLAYASSVLTDMESRLLNIAKLFDPATVMVRAGTQSPDARTFDPNATTRNADQRQAVADEIFK
;
A
#
# COMPACT_ATOMS: atom_id res chain seq x y z
N MET A 1 -34.82 0.14 33.89
CA MET A 1 -34.24 -1.22 33.79
C MET A 1 -33.72 -1.54 32.38
N THR A 2 -33.49 -0.54 31.51
CA THR A 2 -33.19 -0.74 30.08
C THR A 2 -31.69 -0.64 29.73
N THR A 3 -30.87 -0.08 30.64
CA THR A 3 -29.43 0.13 30.45
C THR A 3 -28.55 -1.09 30.73
N MET A 4 -29.07 -2.11 31.43
CA MET A 4 -28.32 -3.35 31.70
C MET A 4 -28.35 -4.34 30.55
N ALA A 5 -29.42 -4.35 29.74
CA ALA A 5 -29.56 -5.21 28.58
C ALA A 5 -28.61 -4.79 27.44
N ALA A 6 -28.55 -3.49 27.13
CA ALA A 6 -27.64 -2.95 26.12
C ALA A 6 -26.16 -3.20 26.45
N ARG A 7 -25.79 -3.23 27.74
CA ARG A 7 -24.42 -3.57 28.16
C ARG A 7 -24.08 -5.04 27.95
N HIS A 8 -25.03 -5.96 28.14
CA HIS A 8 -24.79 -7.39 27.90
C HIS A 8 -24.67 -7.71 26.41
N GLU A 9 -25.42 -7.02 25.57
CA GLU A 9 -25.39 -7.21 24.11
C GLU A 9 -24.05 -6.72 23.52
N VAL A 10 -23.58 -5.55 23.94
CA VAL A 10 -22.25 -5.04 23.55
C VAL A 10 -21.12 -5.95 24.06
N LEU A 11 -21.25 -6.51 25.27
CA LEU A 11 -20.25 -7.45 25.79
C LEU A 11 -20.24 -8.78 25.02
N TYR A 12 -21.40 -9.27 24.57
CA TYR A 12 -21.51 -10.49 23.78
C TYR A 12 -20.94 -10.29 22.37
N GLU A 13 -21.21 -9.16 21.74
CA GLU A 13 -20.60 -8.79 20.45
C GLU A 13 -19.08 -8.61 20.60
N THR A 14 -18.61 -7.98 21.68
CA THR A 14 -17.17 -7.82 21.93
C THR A 14 -16.49 -9.18 22.15
N GLU A 15 -17.13 -10.10 22.86
CA GLU A 15 -16.60 -11.46 23.07
C GLU A 15 -16.57 -12.27 21.76
N ALA A 16 -17.62 -12.18 20.93
CA ALA A 16 -17.65 -12.83 19.63
C ALA A 16 -16.57 -12.28 18.69
N THR A 17 -16.36 -10.96 18.73
CA THR A 17 -15.32 -10.29 17.93
C THR A 17 -13.91 -10.68 18.42
N LEU A 18 -13.71 -10.80 19.73
CA LEU A 18 -12.44 -11.25 20.30
C LEU A 18 -12.13 -12.71 19.94
N ARG A 19 -13.12 -13.61 19.91
CA ARG A 19 -12.92 -14.99 19.46
C ARG A 19 -12.58 -15.08 17.98
N LEU A 20 -13.17 -14.23 17.14
CA LEU A 20 -12.84 -14.15 15.72
C LEU A 20 -11.39 -13.67 15.50
N VAL A 21 -10.98 -12.65 16.27
CA VAL A 21 -9.60 -12.14 16.23
C VAL A 21 -8.60 -13.17 16.76
N ASP A 22 -8.94 -13.93 17.80
CA ASP A 22 -8.09 -15.00 18.34
C ASP A 22 -7.91 -16.14 17.31
N GLN A 23 -8.97 -16.47 16.58
CA GLN A 23 -8.94 -17.48 15.51
C GLN A 23 -8.09 -17.03 14.30
N GLU A 24 -8.14 -15.75 13.94
CA GLU A 24 -7.28 -15.18 12.89
C GLU A 24 -5.82 -15.02 13.35
N LEU A 25 -5.58 -14.76 14.64
CA LEU A 25 -4.23 -14.75 15.24
C LEU A 25 -3.63 -16.16 15.32
N GLU A 26 -4.45 -17.19 15.54
CA GLU A 26 -4.04 -18.59 15.48
C GLU A 26 -3.65 -19.00 14.05
N GLY A 27 -4.30 -18.41 13.03
CA GLY A 27 -3.94 -18.55 11.61
C GLY A 27 -2.67 -17.78 11.19
N LEU A 28 -2.29 -16.74 11.94
CA LEU A 28 -1.11 -15.90 11.67
C LEU A 28 0.12 -16.26 12.53
N GLN A 29 0.01 -17.20 13.47
CA GLN A 29 1.18 -17.77 14.11
C GLN A 29 2.03 -18.50 13.05
N PRO A 30 3.29 -18.09 12.81
CA PRO A 30 4.17 -18.89 11.99
C PRO A 30 4.25 -20.27 12.63
N ALA A 31 3.91 -21.30 11.85
CA ALA A 31 3.95 -22.68 12.29
C ALA A 31 5.19 -22.88 13.17
N ALA A 32 4.96 -23.18 14.45
CA ALA A 32 6.05 -23.54 15.36
C ALA A 32 6.92 -24.56 14.61
N PRO A 33 8.26 -24.42 14.62
CA PRO A 33 9.12 -25.34 13.90
C PRO A 33 8.82 -26.73 14.44
N GLN A 34 8.07 -27.50 13.66
CA GLN A 34 7.87 -28.91 13.90
C GLN A 34 9.29 -29.48 14.00
N PRO A 35 9.63 -30.26 15.05
CA PRO A 35 10.91 -30.96 15.06
C PRO A 35 10.96 -31.73 13.76
N ALA A 36 11.89 -31.36 12.88
CA ALA A 36 11.95 -31.81 11.52
C ALA A 36 11.78 -33.33 11.48
N GLU A 37 10.56 -33.80 11.17
CA GLU A 37 10.36 -35.14 10.71
C GLU A 37 11.24 -35.22 9.47
N ALA A 38 12.28 -36.04 9.57
CA ALA A 38 13.29 -36.21 8.55
C ALA A 38 12.58 -36.62 7.26
N GLN A 39 12.25 -35.62 6.44
CA GLN A 39 11.97 -35.82 5.03
C GLN A 39 13.19 -36.56 4.50
N PRO A 40 13.03 -37.73 3.86
CA PRO A 40 14.16 -38.45 3.31
C PRO A 40 14.89 -37.49 2.38
N GLU A 41 16.10 -37.08 2.76
CA GLU A 41 16.87 -36.11 1.99
C GLU A 41 16.91 -36.60 0.55
N HIS A 42 16.45 -35.75 -0.38
CA HIS A 42 16.40 -36.06 -1.79
C HIS A 42 17.80 -36.59 -2.19
N PRO A 43 17.92 -37.72 -2.90
CA PRO A 43 19.23 -38.34 -3.17
C PRO A 43 20.19 -37.38 -3.88
N ALA A 44 19.65 -36.39 -4.59
CA ALA A 44 20.35 -35.24 -5.17
C ALA A 44 21.05 -34.34 -4.13
N ALA A 45 20.37 -34.00 -3.04
CA ALA A 45 20.90 -33.16 -1.96
C ALA A 45 22.00 -33.89 -1.18
N MET A 46 21.84 -35.20 -0.95
CA MET A 46 22.89 -36.03 -0.36
C MET A 46 24.14 -36.13 -1.24
N HIS A 47 23.97 -36.27 -2.56
CA HIS A 47 25.10 -36.32 -3.50
C HIS A 47 25.86 -34.99 -3.57
N LEU A 48 25.14 -33.86 -3.53
CA LEU A 48 25.75 -32.53 -3.55
C LEU A 48 26.50 -32.23 -2.24
N ARG A 49 25.95 -32.64 -1.10
CA ARG A 49 26.61 -32.49 0.21
C ARG A 49 27.86 -33.37 0.31
N ALA A 50 27.83 -34.56 -0.28
CA ALA A 50 29.00 -35.42 -0.41
C ALA A 50 30.08 -34.83 -1.34
N LEU A 51 29.69 -34.08 -2.38
CA LEU A 51 30.61 -33.37 -3.27
C LEU A 51 31.20 -32.09 -2.65
N LEU A 52 30.39 -31.34 -1.88
CA LEU A 52 30.83 -30.11 -1.20
C LEU A 52 31.73 -30.38 0.01
N ASN A 53 31.66 -31.57 0.61
CA ASN A 53 32.54 -32.00 1.70
C ASN A 53 33.86 -32.63 1.22
N GLN A 54 34.17 -32.57 -0.08
CA GLN A 54 35.47 -33.03 -0.58
C GLN A 54 36.58 -32.00 -0.29
N PRO A 55 37.79 -32.44 0.07
CA PRO A 55 38.90 -31.56 0.40
C PRO A 55 39.26 -30.65 -0.77
N GLU A 56 39.52 -29.38 -0.47
CA GLU A 56 39.83 -28.32 -1.43
C GLU A 56 40.95 -28.73 -2.40
N GLY A 57 40.62 -28.81 -3.69
CA GLY A 57 41.58 -29.13 -4.75
C GLY A 57 41.04 -29.97 -5.91
N GLN A 58 39.83 -30.53 -5.83
CA GLN A 58 39.24 -31.27 -6.96
C GLN A 58 38.39 -30.36 -7.86
N PRO A 59 38.60 -30.38 -9.19
CA PRO A 59 37.79 -29.61 -10.12
C PRO A 59 36.35 -30.12 -10.03
N VAL A 60 35.39 -29.20 -9.87
CA VAL A 60 33.96 -29.50 -9.97
C VAL A 60 33.73 -30.20 -11.31
N GLY A 61 33.65 -31.54 -11.27
CA GLY A 61 33.59 -32.34 -12.47
C GLY A 61 32.29 -32.09 -13.23
N LEU A 62 32.30 -32.28 -14.55
CA LEU A 62 31.12 -32.24 -15.42
C LEU A 62 29.93 -33.09 -14.90
N ALA A 63 30.14 -33.98 -13.94
CA ALA A 63 29.11 -34.74 -13.24
C ALA A 63 28.23 -33.91 -12.27
N ALA A 64 28.70 -32.75 -11.79
CA ALA A 64 27.92 -31.84 -10.92
C ALA A 64 27.07 -30.84 -11.71
N LEU A 65 27.36 -30.65 -13.00
CA LEU A 65 26.64 -29.74 -13.91
C LEU A 65 25.13 -30.03 -14.00
N PRO A 66 24.67 -31.29 -14.14
CA PRO A 66 23.25 -31.60 -14.16
C PRO A 66 22.52 -31.13 -12.89
N PHE A 67 23.14 -31.29 -11.71
CA PHE A 67 22.56 -30.87 -10.43
C PHE A 67 22.54 -29.34 -10.28
N ILE A 68 23.60 -28.66 -10.72
CA ILE A 68 23.66 -27.19 -10.71
C ILE A 68 22.60 -26.62 -11.67
N LEU A 69 22.45 -27.21 -12.86
CA LEU A 69 21.43 -26.81 -13.83
C LEU A 69 20.01 -27.10 -13.34
N GLU A 70 19.78 -28.24 -12.70
CA GLU A 70 18.49 -28.59 -12.11
C GLU A 70 18.10 -27.61 -10.99
N ARG A 71 19.05 -27.28 -10.10
CA ARG A 71 18.85 -26.26 -9.05
C ARG A 71 18.60 -24.88 -9.64
N ALA A 72 19.40 -24.45 -10.61
CA ALA A 72 19.21 -23.15 -11.27
C ALA A 72 17.86 -23.09 -12.00
N ASN A 73 17.43 -24.17 -12.65
CA ASN A 73 16.12 -24.26 -13.30
C ASN A 73 14.98 -24.19 -12.27
N HIS A 74 15.11 -24.88 -11.13
CA HIS A 74 14.13 -24.80 -10.04
C HIS A 74 14.05 -23.39 -9.44
N GLU A 75 15.20 -22.74 -9.21
CA GLU A 75 15.26 -21.35 -8.72
C GLU A 75 14.64 -20.38 -9.74
N ILE A 76 14.91 -20.55 -11.04
CA ILE A 76 14.29 -19.75 -12.12
C ILE A 76 12.77 -19.97 -12.15
N GLN A 77 12.31 -21.21 -12.03
CA GLN A 77 10.87 -21.52 -12.00
C GLN A 77 10.17 -20.92 -10.78
N ALA A 78 10.80 -20.97 -9.60
CA ALA A 78 10.28 -20.34 -8.39
C ALA A 78 10.20 -18.81 -8.54
N VAL A 79 11.21 -18.18 -9.13
CA VAL A 79 11.17 -16.74 -9.43
C VAL A 79 10.06 -16.43 -10.43
N LEU A 80 9.94 -17.20 -11.52
CA LEU A 80 8.88 -17.00 -12.52
C LEU A 80 7.47 -17.17 -11.94
N ALA A 81 7.27 -18.12 -11.03
CA ALA A 81 6.00 -18.30 -10.33
C ALA A 81 5.67 -17.07 -9.47
N ASN A 82 6.61 -16.62 -8.64
CA ASN A 82 6.45 -15.41 -7.84
C ASN A 82 6.20 -14.15 -8.68
N LEU A 83 6.83 -14.05 -9.85
CA LEU A 83 6.58 -12.96 -10.81
C LEU A 83 5.17 -13.01 -11.37
N ARG A 84 4.68 -14.20 -11.70
CA ARG A 84 3.33 -14.38 -12.22
C ARG A 84 2.28 -14.04 -11.17
N ASP A 85 2.51 -14.42 -9.92
CA ASP A 85 1.62 -14.11 -8.80
C ASP A 85 1.62 -12.62 -8.48
N SER A 86 2.81 -11.98 -8.44
CA SER A 86 2.95 -10.54 -8.25
C SER A 86 2.28 -9.75 -9.38
N ARG A 87 2.43 -10.20 -10.63
CA ARG A 87 1.75 -9.61 -11.79
C ARG A 87 0.25 -9.72 -11.65
N ASN A 88 -0.29 -10.89 -11.32
CA ASN A 88 -1.73 -11.10 -11.19
C ASN A 88 -2.31 -10.23 -10.07
N ALA A 89 -1.66 -10.17 -8.90
CA ALA A 89 -2.08 -9.33 -7.78
C ALA A 89 -2.05 -7.84 -8.15
N LEU A 90 -1.03 -7.41 -8.91
CA LEU A 90 -0.95 -6.04 -9.42
C LEU A 90 -2.04 -5.76 -10.46
N GLU A 91 -2.24 -6.65 -11.42
CA GLU A 91 -3.22 -6.50 -12.49
C GLU A 91 -4.63 -6.36 -11.92
N THR A 92 -5.04 -7.22 -10.99
CA THR A 92 -6.37 -7.13 -10.38
C THR A 92 -6.51 -5.86 -9.53
N ALA A 93 -5.64 -5.64 -8.54
CA ALA A 93 -5.83 -4.55 -7.59
C ALA A 93 -5.59 -3.15 -8.18
N THR A 94 -4.70 -3.03 -9.15
CA THR A 94 -4.34 -1.75 -9.78
C THR A 94 -5.35 -1.38 -10.86
N VAL A 95 -5.81 -2.34 -11.66
CA VAL A 95 -6.83 -2.07 -12.69
C VAL A 95 -8.16 -1.69 -12.03
N GLU A 96 -8.58 -2.39 -10.98
CA GLU A 96 -9.82 -2.06 -10.26
C GLU A 96 -9.76 -0.66 -9.63
N LYS A 97 -8.67 -0.32 -8.92
CA LYS A 97 -8.48 1.02 -8.35
C LYS A 97 -8.42 2.11 -9.42
N LEU A 98 -7.79 1.85 -10.57
CA LEU A 98 -7.74 2.81 -11.68
C LEU A 98 -9.12 3.05 -12.28
N GLN A 99 -9.88 1.97 -12.52
CA GLN A 99 -11.25 2.05 -13.03
C GLN A 99 -12.13 2.84 -12.07
N HIS A 100 -12.08 2.53 -10.78
CA HIS A 100 -12.83 3.26 -9.76
C HIS A 100 -12.46 4.75 -9.70
N THR A 101 -11.15 5.06 -9.78
CA THR A 101 -10.68 6.46 -9.81
C THR A 101 -11.19 7.18 -11.06
N SER A 102 -11.13 6.52 -12.22
CA SER A 102 -11.66 7.07 -13.48
C SER A 102 -13.17 7.32 -13.41
N GLU A 103 -13.93 6.39 -12.85
CA GLU A 103 -15.36 6.55 -12.61
C GLU A 103 -15.66 7.74 -11.70
N LYS A 104 -14.90 7.91 -10.60
CA LYS A 104 -15.06 9.07 -9.73
C LYS A 104 -14.69 10.39 -10.39
N LEU A 105 -13.63 10.44 -11.18
CA LEU A 105 -13.29 11.63 -11.97
C LEU A 105 -14.40 11.97 -12.96
N ARG A 106 -15.01 10.96 -13.61
CA ARG A 106 -16.14 11.16 -14.51
C ARG A 106 -17.39 11.67 -13.78
N GLU A 107 -17.69 11.14 -12.60
CA GLU A 107 -18.80 11.61 -11.75
C GLU A 107 -18.61 13.07 -11.34
N VAL A 108 -17.42 13.42 -10.87
CA VAL A 108 -17.06 14.81 -10.52
C VAL A 108 -17.20 15.74 -11.71
N THR A 109 -16.74 15.30 -12.89
CA THR A 109 -16.85 16.08 -14.13
C THR A 109 -18.31 16.30 -14.49
N SER A 110 -19.13 15.26 -14.43
CA SER A 110 -20.57 15.36 -14.68
C SER A 110 -21.28 16.26 -13.66
N ALA A 111 -20.97 16.14 -12.38
CA ALA A 111 -21.56 16.97 -11.34
C ALA A 111 -21.15 18.44 -11.50
N THR A 112 -19.91 18.69 -11.90
CA THR A 112 -19.39 20.03 -12.21
C THR A 112 -20.10 20.62 -13.43
N GLU A 113 -20.33 19.82 -14.48
CA GLU A 113 -21.05 20.26 -15.68
C GLU A 113 -22.50 20.61 -15.37
N VAL A 114 -23.20 19.78 -14.58
CA VAL A 114 -24.57 20.06 -14.11
C VAL A 114 -24.60 21.34 -13.29
N ALA A 115 -23.73 21.47 -12.29
CA ALA A 115 -23.72 22.65 -11.44
C ALA A 115 -23.34 23.93 -12.20
N ALA A 116 -22.44 23.84 -13.18
CA ALA A 116 -22.10 24.98 -14.04
C ALA A 116 -23.29 25.38 -14.93
N THR A 117 -24.02 24.41 -15.47
CA THR A 117 -25.23 24.65 -16.26
C THR A 117 -26.32 25.29 -15.40
N ASP A 118 -26.55 24.76 -14.19
CA ASP A 118 -27.54 25.29 -13.26
C ASP A 118 -27.23 26.75 -12.86
N ILE A 119 -25.95 27.10 -12.69
CA ILE A 119 -25.52 28.48 -12.42
C ILE A 119 -25.79 29.38 -13.63
N LEU A 120 -25.51 28.92 -14.85
CA LEU A 120 -25.78 29.71 -16.06
C LEU A 120 -27.28 29.95 -16.24
N ASP A 121 -28.11 28.92 -16.07
CA ASP A 121 -29.56 29.05 -16.16
C ASP A 121 -30.12 29.96 -15.06
N ALA A 122 -29.55 29.91 -13.85
CA ALA A 122 -29.92 30.79 -12.74
C ALA A 122 -29.51 32.25 -13.00
N LEU A 123 -28.35 32.48 -13.62
CA LEU A 123 -27.92 33.82 -14.06
C LEU A 123 -28.89 34.40 -15.09
N ASP A 124 -29.32 33.60 -16.08
CA ASP A 124 -30.29 34.04 -17.07
C ASP A 124 -31.64 34.39 -16.43
N ARG A 125 -32.12 33.59 -15.46
CA ARG A 125 -33.32 33.92 -14.67
C ARG A 125 -33.15 35.19 -13.85
N ALA A 126 -32.01 35.36 -13.17
CA ALA A 126 -31.70 36.55 -12.39
C ALA A 126 -31.64 37.81 -13.26
N GLN A 127 -31.10 37.72 -14.48
CA GLN A 127 -31.09 38.81 -15.45
C GLN A 127 -32.52 39.26 -15.79
N ASN A 128 -33.41 38.31 -16.09
CA ASN A 128 -34.82 38.61 -16.36
C ASN A 128 -35.53 39.24 -15.14
N MET A 129 -35.23 38.77 -13.92
CA MET A 129 -35.76 39.37 -12.69
C MET A 129 -35.29 40.81 -12.49
N ILE A 130 -34.06 41.14 -12.89
CA ILE A 130 -33.55 42.52 -12.85
C ILE A 130 -34.32 43.39 -13.85
N ASP A 131 -34.54 42.92 -15.07
CA ASP A 131 -35.34 43.65 -16.08
C ASP A 131 -36.79 43.87 -15.60
N ASP A 132 -37.40 42.86 -14.97
CA ASP A 132 -38.74 42.96 -14.37
C ASP A 132 -38.78 43.96 -13.20
N LEU A 133 -37.69 44.05 -12.43
CA LEU A 133 -37.54 44.98 -11.33
C LEU A 133 -37.43 46.42 -11.84
N ASP A 134 -36.63 46.66 -12.87
CA ASP A 134 -36.50 47.97 -13.52
C ASP A 134 -37.84 48.43 -14.11
N ALA A 135 -38.59 47.50 -14.72
CA ALA A 135 -39.93 47.78 -15.22
C ALA A 135 -40.94 48.12 -14.09
N ALA A 136 -40.87 47.42 -12.95
CA ALA A 136 -41.71 47.69 -11.79
C ALA A 136 -41.38 49.04 -11.15
N ASP A 137 -40.10 49.37 -11.02
CA ASP A 137 -39.63 50.65 -10.48
C ASP A 137 -40.04 51.82 -11.40
N ALA A 138 -39.97 51.65 -12.73
CA ALA A 138 -40.45 52.63 -13.70
C ALA A 138 -41.98 52.84 -13.65
N ALA A 139 -42.75 51.77 -13.36
CA ALA A 139 -44.19 51.84 -13.16
C ALA A 139 -44.60 52.37 -11.77
N GLY A 140 -43.65 52.51 -10.83
CA GLY A 140 -43.92 52.88 -9.44
C GLY A 140 -44.61 51.78 -8.63
N ASP A 141 -44.58 50.53 -9.11
CA ASP A 141 -45.21 49.38 -8.47
C ASP A 141 -44.27 48.77 -7.43
N LYS A 142 -44.35 49.30 -6.21
CA LYS A 142 -43.51 48.89 -5.08
C LYS A 142 -43.76 47.46 -4.63
N ASP A 143 -44.99 46.95 -4.76
CA ASP A 143 -45.34 45.61 -4.30
C ASP A 143 -44.74 44.56 -5.25
N LYS A 144 -44.88 44.76 -6.56
CA LYS A 144 -44.21 43.93 -7.56
C LYS A 144 -42.69 44.01 -7.42
N GLY A 145 -42.14 45.21 -7.27
CA GLY A 145 -40.70 45.40 -7.10
C GLY A 145 -40.14 44.73 -5.84
N GLN A 146 -40.86 44.73 -4.73
CA GLN A 146 -40.42 44.02 -3.52
C GLN A 146 -40.45 42.50 -3.71
N HIS A 147 -41.51 41.98 -4.33
CA HIS A 147 -41.63 40.55 -4.62
C HIS A 147 -40.50 40.03 -5.51
N THR A 148 -40.19 40.75 -6.60
CA THR A 148 -39.09 40.38 -7.51
C THR A 148 -37.72 40.43 -6.82
N ARG A 149 -37.48 41.39 -5.91
CA ARG A 149 -36.24 41.42 -5.12
C ARG A 149 -36.10 40.19 -4.21
N ASP A 150 -37.20 39.71 -3.65
CA ASP A 150 -37.17 38.53 -2.78
C ASP A 150 -36.89 37.25 -3.58
N LEU A 151 -37.51 37.10 -4.76
CA LEU A 151 -37.18 36.01 -5.69
C LEU A 151 -35.72 36.05 -6.16
N LEU A 152 -35.21 37.24 -6.51
CA LEU A 152 -33.81 37.39 -6.92
C LEU A 152 -32.83 36.99 -5.81
N ARG A 153 -33.15 37.32 -4.54
CA ARG A 153 -32.33 36.87 -3.40
C ARG A 153 -32.34 35.35 -3.29
N GLU A 154 -33.51 34.71 -3.40
CA GLU A 154 -33.64 33.26 -3.37
C GLU A 154 -32.84 32.60 -4.50
N GLU A 155 -32.89 33.15 -5.72
CA GLU A 155 -32.12 32.67 -6.88
C GLU A 155 -30.60 32.78 -6.64
N ILE A 156 -30.13 33.91 -6.09
CA ILE A 156 -28.71 34.11 -5.72
C ILE A 156 -28.28 33.12 -4.63
N PHE A 157 -29.13 32.86 -3.64
CA PHE A 157 -28.86 31.82 -2.63
C PHE A 157 -28.78 30.43 -3.26
N GLY A 158 -29.64 30.12 -4.24
CA GLY A 158 -29.58 28.89 -5.03
C GLY A 158 -28.24 28.73 -5.76
N MET A 159 -27.80 29.77 -6.49
CA MET A 159 -26.49 29.78 -7.18
C MET A 159 -25.32 29.55 -6.23
N MET A 160 -25.37 30.16 -5.04
CA MET A 160 -24.36 29.94 -3.99
C MET A 160 -24.35 28.49 -3.51
N GLY A 161 -25.52 27.85 -3.45
CA GLY A 161 -25.65 26.41 -3.19
C GLY A 161 -24.99 25.56 -4.27
N CYS A 162 -25.19 25.90 -5.55
CA CYS A 162 -24.57 25.19 -6.67
C CYS A 162 -23.04 25.22 -6.55
N LEU A 163 -22.43 26.36 -6.19
CA LEU A 163 -20.97 26.50 -6.03
C LEU A 163 -20.33 25.53 -5.01
N GLN A 164 -21.11 24.86 -4.16
CA GLN A 164 -20.60 23.80 -3.28
C GLN A 164 -19.99 22.60 -4.05
N PHE A 165 -20.30 22.44 -5.34
CA PHE A 165 -19.62 21.45 -6.19
C PHE A 165 -18.09 21.62 -6.15
N GLN A 166 -17.58 22.82 -5.89
CA GLN A 166 -16.16 23.12 -5.81
C GLN A 166 -15.45 22.40 -4.65
N ASP A 167 -16.10 22.31 -3.48
CA ASP A 167 -15.54 21.60 -2.32
C ASP A 167 -15.56 20.08 -2.56
N ILE A 168 -16.68 19.55 -3.04
CA ILE A 168 -16.80 18.12 -3.39
C ILE A 168 -15.77 17.75 -4.47
N THR A 169 -15.63 18.58 -5.50
CA THR A 169 -14.65 18.38 -6.59
C THR A 169 -13.22 18.37 -6.05
N THR A 170 -12.89 19.30 -5.14
CA THR A 170 -11.56 19.37 -4.53
C THR A 170 -11.27 18.11 -3.70
N GLN A 171 -12.24 17.65 -2.90
CA GLN A 171 -12.11 16.43 -2.09
C GLN A 171 -11.93 15.19 -2.95
N GLN A 172 -12.71 15.05 -4.01
CA GLN A 172 -12.65 13.89 -4.91
C GLN A 172 -11.35 13.88 -5.74
N LEU A 173 -10.85 15.05 -6.17
CA LEU A 173 -9.56 15.16 -6.86
C LEU A 173 -8.39 14.84 -5.93
N ALA A 174 -8.44 15.29 -4.67
CA ALA A 174 -7.45 14.94 -3.65
C ALA A 174 -7.45 13.43 -3.37
N TYR A 175 -8.63 12.81 -3.27
CA TYR A 175 -8.75 11.36 -3.16
C TYR A 175 -8.13 10.64 -4.36
N ALA A 176 -8.49 11.03 -5.59
CA ALA A 176 -7.93 10.46 -6.81
C ALA A 176 -6.40 10.57 -6.85
N SER A 177 -5.84 11.72 -6.47
CA SER A 177 -4.39 11.94 -6.38
C SER A 177 -3.73 11.00 -5.38
N SER A 178 -4.34 10.80 -4.21
CA SER A 178 -3.83 9.87 -3.20
C SER A 178 -3.82 8.41 -3.69
N VAL A 179 -4.87 7.99 -4.41
CA VAL A 179 -4.96 6.65 -5.00
C VAL A 179 -3.88 6.44 -6.06
N LEU A 180 -3.69 7.42 -6.95
CA LEU A 180 -2.63 7.37 -7.96
C LEU A 180 -1.24 7.30 -7.33
N THR A 181 -1.01 8.01 -6.22
CA THR A 181 0.26 7.97 -5.47
C THR A 181 0.50 6.61 -4.80
N ASP A 182 -0.54 5.97 -4.26
CA ASP A 182 -0.46 4.59 -3.73
C ASP A 182 -0.11 3.60 -4.85
N MET A 183 -0.74 3.76 -6.02
CA MET A 183 -0.47 2.93 -7.20
C MET A 183 0.96 3.12 -7.72
N GLU A 184 1.45 4.35 -7.79
CA GLU A 184 2.84 4.67 -8.15
C GLU A 184 3.82 3.99 -7.18
N SER A 185 3.56 4.09 -5.87
CA SER A 185 4.39 3.48 -4.84
C SER A 185 4.45 1.95 -4.97
N ARG A 186 3.31 1.30 -5.29
CA ARG A 186 3.25 -0.15 -5.53
C ARG A 186 4.02 -0.55 -6.77
N LEU A 187 3.88 0.19 -7.86
CA LEU A 187 4.62 -0.04 -9.10
C LEU A 187 6.12 0.16 -8.91
N LEU A 188 6.54 1.19 -8.16
CA LEU A 188 7.95 1.41 -7.82
C LEU A 188 8.53 0.29 -6.96
N ASN A 189 7.77 -0.21 -5.97
CA ASN A 189 8.22 -1.33 -5.15
C ASN A 189 8.41 -2.60 -5.96
N ILE A 190 7.56 -2.83 -6.96
CA ILE A 190 7.70 -3.95 -7.88
C ILE A 190 8.89 -3.73 -8.83
N ALA A 191 9.07 -2.52 -9.37
CA ALA A 191 10.26 -2.19 -10.15
C ALA A 191 11.57 -2.45 -9.37
N LYS A 192 11.59 -2.18 -8.06
CA LYS A 192 12.72 -2.52 -7.17
C LYS A 192 12.93 -4.02 -7.01
N LEU A 193 11.87 -4.84 -7.01
CA LEU A 193 12.00 -6.31 -6.99
C LEU A 193 12.65 -6.84 -8.28
N PHE A 194 12.58 -6.08 -9.38
CA PHE A 194 13.22 -6.39 -10.65
C PHE A 194 14.62 -5.78 -10.82
N ASP A 195 15.10 -4.96 -9.88
CA ASP A 195 16.45 -4.41 -9.96
C ASP A 195 17.48 -5.53 -9.63
N PRO A 196 18.32 -5.93 -10.60
CA PRO A 196 19.29 -7.00 -10.43
C PRO A 196 20.32 -6.71 -9.32
N ALA A 197 20.55 -5.44 -8.97
CA ALA A 197 21.42 -5.05 -7.87
C ALA A 197 20.90 -5.54 -6.51
N THR A 198 19.58 -5.61 -6.31
CA THR A 198 18.94 -6.10 -5.08
C THR A 198 18.83 -7.62 -5.02
N VAL A 199 18.63 -8.29 -6.16
CA VAL A 199 18.51 -9.76 -6.23
C VAL A 199 19.88 -10.44 -6.06
N MET A 200 20.95 -9.85 -6.60
CA MET A 200 22.30 -10.40 -6.44
C MET A 200 22.88 -10.23 -5.02
N VAL A 201 22.39 -9.30 -4.21
CA VAL A 201 22.83 -9.17 -2.80
C VAL A 201 22.31 -10.32 -1.92
N ARG A 202 21.17 -10.96 -2.28
CA ARG A 202 20.68 -12.15 -1.58
C ARG A 202 21.36 -13.45 -2.01
N ALA A 203 21.88 -13.51 -3.23
CA ALA A 203 22.63 -14.65 -3.76
C ALA A 203 24.17 -14.49 -3.66
N GLY A 204 24.65 -13.34 -3.16
CA GLY A 204 26.05 -13.07 -2.91
C GLY A 204 26.46 -13.55 -1.52
N THR A 205 27.29 -14.59 -1.50
CA THR A 205 28.27 -14.92 -0.45
C THR A 205 28.39 -13.88 0.66
N GLN A 206 28.06 -14.28 1.90
CA GLN A 206 28.59 -13.63 3.09
C GLN A 206 30.12 -13.73 3.03
N SER A 207 30.77 -12.75 2.43
CA SER A 207 32.19 -12.51 2.63
C SER A 207 32.37 -12.14 4.10
N PRO A 208 33.26 -12.80 4.85
CA PRO A 208 33.49 -12.45 6.26
C PRO A 208 33.83 -10.96 6.36
N ASP A 209 33.13 -10.25 7.25
CA ASP A 209 33.26 -8.81 7.45
C ASP A 209 34.72 -8.48 7.81
N ALA A 210 35.37 -7.65 6.98
CA ALA A 210 36.76 -7.19 7.16
C ALA A 210 36.98 -6.40 8.46
N ARG A 211 35.91 -6.11 9.21
CA ARG A 211 35.96 -5.51 10.55
C ARG A 211 36.28 -6.51 11.67
N THR A 212 36.27 -7.81 11.39
CA THR A 212 36.60 -8.86 12.39
C THR A 212 38.09 -9.20 12.42
N PHE A 213 38.86 -8.71 11.45
CA PHE A 213 40.29 -8.97 11.35
C PHE A 213 41.08 -7.79 11.93
N ASP A 214 41.51 -7.89 13.20
CA ASP A 214 42.48 -6.96 13.79
C ASP A 214 43.90 -7.47 13.46
N PRO A 215 44.66 -6.79 12.57
CA PRO A 215 46.01 -7.18 12.20
C PRO A 215 47.02 -7.08 13.35
N ASN A 216 46.66 -6.45 14.48
CA ASN A 216 47.46 -6.38 15.69
C ASN A 216 47.04 -7.40 16.77
N ALA A 217 46.07 -8.27 16.47
CA ALA A 217 45.71 -9.37 17.37
C ALA A 217 46.89 -10.33 17.51
N THR A 218 47.61 -10.23 18.63
CA THR A 218 48.77 -11.08 18.95
C THR A 218 48.49 -11.97 20.14
N THR A 219 48.90 -13.24 20.07
CA THR A 219 48.80 -14.20 21.18
C THR A 219 49.89 -14.03 22.23
N ARG A 220 50.88 -13.16 21.99
CA ARG A 220 51.98 -12.91 22.94
C ARG A 220 51.52 -11.97 24.07
N ASN A 221 51.88 -12.31 25.31
CA ASN A 221 51.55 -11.56 26.54
C ASN A 221 50.04 -11.47 26.85
N ALA A 222 49.29 -12.55 26.58
CA ALA A 222 47.86 -12.64 26.91
C ALA A 222 47.60 -12.47 28.42
N ASP A 223 48.41 -13.09 29.27
CA ASP A 223 48.24 -13.07 30.73
C ASP A 223 48.40 -11.67 31.33
N GLN A 224 49.35 -10.86 30.82
CA GLN A 224 49.53 -9.47 31.26
C GLN A 224 48.35 -8.57 30.85
N ARG A 225 47.78 -8.78 29.66
CA ARG A 225 46.62 -8.00 29.20
C ARG A 225 45.34 -8.39 29.94
N GLN A 226 45.19 -9.67 30.30
CA GLN A 226 44.08 -10.12 31.14
C GLN A 226 44.20 -9.53 32.56
N ALA A 227 45.41 -9.48 33.12
CA ALA A 227 45.63 -8.87 34.44
C ALA A 227 45.28 -7.36 34.47
N VAL A 228 45.60 -6.62 33.39
CA VAL A 228 45.21 -5.19 33.26
C VAL A 228 43.70 -5.04 33.05
N ALA A 229 43.07 -5.92 32.25
CA ALA A 229 41.62 -5.90 32.05
C ALA A 229 40.88 -6.19 33.38
N ASP A 230 41.33 -7.17 34.14
CA ASP A 230 40.75 -7.53 35.43
C ASP A 230 40.94 -6.44 36.51
N GLU A 231 41.96 -5.58 36.39
CA GLU A 231 42.17 -4.42 37.26
C GLU A 231 41.23 -3.25 36.93
N ILE A 232 40.82 -3.09 35.66
CA ILE A 232 39.85 -2.05 35.25
C ILE A 232 38.43 -2.37 35.72
N PHE A 233 38.10 -3.66 35.90
CA PHE A 233 36.77 -4.12 36.33
C PHE A 233 36.67 -4.46 37.83
N LYS A 234 37.65 -4.04 38.64
CA LYS A 234 37.61 -4.09 40.11
C LYS A 234 37.26 -2.73 40.72
#